data_AF-A0A382L6I5-F1
#
_entry.id   AF-A0A382L6I5-F1
#
_cell.length_a   1.000
_cell.length_b   1.000
_cell.length_c   1.000
_cell.angle_alpha   90.00
_cell.angle_beta   90.00
_cell.angle_gamma   90.00
#
_symmetry.space_group_name_H-M   'P 1'
#
loop_
_entity.id
_entity.type
_entity.pdbx_description
1 polymer ?
#
loop_
_entity_poly.entity_id
_entity_poly.type
_entity_poly.pdbx_seq_one_letter_code
_entity_poly.pdbx_strand_id
1 'polypeptide(L)'
;MLRLNIRKQGNYEIKVDSSTSKVRPFVTGIIARNGSLDDKAVKQIINMQEDLHFGLGRKRKKSSIGVHDLDRISFPLKYTTTSRDHRFVPLNSTKESSISEILRDSEVGRDYGSILGQSAKVPIITDAKGQTISFPPI
;
A
#
# COMPACT_ATOMS: atom_id res chain seq x y z
N MET A 1 -18.14 2.92 -24.57
CA MET A 1 -17.43 3.46 -23.39
C MET A 1 -17.91 2.66 -22.18
N LEU A 2 -17.02 2.00 -21.43
CA LEU A 2 -17.43 1.26 -20.22
C LEU A 2 -17.97 2.26 -19.19
N ARG A 3 -19.24 2.16 -18.80
CA ARG A 3 -19.78 2.95 -17.68
C ARG A 3 -19.46 2.22 -16.38
N LEU A 4 -18.47 2.72 -15.66
CA LEU A 4 -18.16 2.25 -14.30
C LEU A 4 -19.18 2.83 -13.32
N ASN A 5 -19.99 1.98 -12.70
CA ASN A 5 -20.89 2.38 -11.63
C ASN A 5 -20.11 2.56 -10.33
N ILE A 6 -19.61 3.76 -10.08
CA ILE A 6 -18.87 4.09 -8.86
C ILE A 6 -19.86 4.43 -7.74
N ARG A 7 -19.98 3.55 -6.75
CA ARG A 7 -20.72 3.84 -5.51
C ARG A 7 -19.83 4.67 -4.59
N LYS A 8 -20.27 5.88 -4.24
CA LYS A 8 -19.55 6.78 -3.31
C LYS A 8 -19.87 6.53 -1.84
N GLN A 9 -20.79 5.62 -1.54
CA GLN A 9 -21.24 5.29 -0.19
C GLN A 9 -21.01 3.81 0.10
N GLY A 10 -20.59 3.51 1.32
CA GLY A 10 -20.34 2.15 1.82
C GLY A 10 -19.59 2.19 3.15
N ASN A 11 -19.41 1.01 3.77
CA ASN A 11 -18.78 0.89 5.09
C ASN A 11 -17.25 0.68 5.00
N TYR A 12 -16.63 1.19 3.92
CA TYR A 12 -15.21 1.00 3.61
C TYR A 12 -14.52 2.35 3.66
N GLU A 13 -13.89 2.63 4.80
CA GLU A 13 -13.26 3.91 5.08
C GLU A 13 -11.75 3.76 5.26
N ILE A 14 -10.98 4.73 4.75
CA ILE A 14 -9.57 4.93 5.09
C ILE A 14 -9.48 6.23 5.91
N LYS A 15 -9.21 6.09 7.20
CA LYS A 15 -9.01 7.23 8.12
C LYS A 15 -7.58 7.73 7.98
N VAL A 16 -7.42 8.97 7.57
CA VAL A 16 -6.10 9.59 7.35
C VAL A 16 -5.66 10.34 8.59
N ASP A 17 -4.50 9.99 9.12
CA ASP A 17 -3.86 10.68 10.23
C ASP A 17 -3.04 11.86 9.73
N SER A 18 -3.14 13.00 10.42
CA SER A 18 -2.44 14.24 10.06
C SER A 18 -0.91 14.10 9.98
N SER A 19 -0.33 13.10 10.65
CA SER A 19 1.11 12.81 10.62
C SER A 19 1.64 12.43 9.23
N THR A 20 0.77 11.97 8.33
CA THR A 20 1.12 11.61 6.94
C THR A 20 1.45 12.82 6.07
N SER A 21 0.95 14.01 6.43
CA SER A 21 1.06 15.25 5.64
C SER A 21 2.50 15.63 5.25
N LYS A 22 3.47 15.34 6.13
CA LYS A 22 4.88 15.70 5.93
C LYS A 22 5.69 14.67 5.13
N VAL A 23 5.14 13.48 4.89
CA VAL A 23 5.86 12.38 4.25
C VAL A 23 5.19 11.94 2.95
N ARG A 24 3.90 11.66 3.00
CA ARG A 24 3.09 11.24 1.84
C ARG A 24 1.62 11.60 2.12
N PRO A 25 1.16 12.79 1.73
CA PRO A 25 -0.06 13.41 2.28
C PRO A 25 -1.38 12.80 1.81
N PHE A 26 -1.39 12.01 0.74
CA PHE A 26 -2.62 11.57 0.08
C PHE A 26 -2.69 10.05 -0.02
N VAL A 27 -3.88 9.53 0.20
CA VAL A 27 -4.26 8.13 -0.02
C VAL A 27 -5.67 8.09 -0.61
N THR A 28 -5.90 7.14 -1.50
CA THR A 28 -7.23 6.85 -2.03
C THR A 28 -7.33 5.35 -2.27
N GLY A 29 -8.56 4.84 -2.35
CA GLY A 29 -8.82 3.42 -2.56
C GLY A 29 -10.06 3.21 -3.40
N ILE A 30 -10.04 2.14 -4.19
CA ILE A 30 -11.19 1.68 -4.96
C ILE A 30 -11.39 0.20 -4.63
N ILE A 31 -12.63 -0.19 -4.45
CA ILE A 31 -13.01 -1.60 -4.32
C ILE A 31 -13.62 -2.06 -5.64
N ALA A 32 -13.04 -3.10 -6.23
CA ALA A 32 -13.63 -3.84 -7.34
C ALA A 32 -14.27 -5.12 -6.79
N ARG A 33 -15.53 -5.41 -7.16
CA ARG A 33 -16.27 -6.62 -6.76
C ARG A 33 -16.89 -7.29 -7.98
N ASN A 34 -17.31 -8.54 -7.78
CA ASN A 34 -18.06 -9.32 -8.76
C ASN A 34 -17.28 -9.61 -10.05
N GLY A 35 -15.96 -9.74 -9.94
CA GLY A 35 -15.09 -10.23 -11.00
C GLY A 35 -14.42 -11.53 -10.57
N SER A 36 -14.26 -12.46 -11.51
CA SER A 36 -13.37 -13.62 -11.34
C SER A 36 -11.99 -13.24 -11.84
N LEU A 37 -10.97 -13.41 -11.00
CA LEU A 37 -9.58 -13.24 -11.38
C LEU A 37 -8.97 -14.62 -11.57
N ASP A 38 -8.60 -14.95 -12.82
CA ASP A 38 -7.71 -16.06 -13.10
C ASP A 38 -6.25 -15.60 -13.03
N ASP A 39 -5.31 -16.54 -13.11
CA ASP A 39 -3.87 -16.24 -13.04
C ASP A 39 -3.43 -15.24 -14.10
N LYS A 40 -4.06 -15.25 -15.28
CA LYS A 40 -3.74 -14.34 -16.38
C LYS A 40 -4.20 -12.91 -16.04
N ALA A 41 -5.41 -12.74 -15.52
CA ALA A 41 -5.94 -11.46 -15.10
C ALA A 41 -5.13 -10.87 -13.94
N VAL A 42 -4.74 -11.69 -12.96
CA VAL A 42 -3.85 -11.27 -11.86
C VAL A 42 -2.52 -10.74 -12.40
N LYS A 43 -1.86 -11.49 -13.30
CA LYS A 43 -0.60 -11.05 -13.93
C LYS A 43 -0.77 -9.74 -14.71
N GLN A 44 -1.89 -9.57 -15.42
CA GLN A 44 -2.18 -8.33 -16.14
C GLN A 44 -2.35 -7.13 -15.20
N ILE A 45 -3.04 -7.31 -14.06
CA ILE A 45 -3.18 -6.26 -13.04
C ILE A 45 -1.82 -5.87 -12.46
N ILE A 46 -0.98 -6.84 -12.13
CA ILE A 46 0.38 -6.60 -11.59
C ILE A 46 1.24 -5.87 -12.63
N ASN A 47 1.23 -6.29 -13.90
CA ASN A 47 1.99 -5.62 -14.95
C ASN A 47 1.53 -4.17 -15.15
N MET A 48 0.22 -3.93 -15.19
CA MET A 48 -0.33 -2.57 -15.28
C MET A 48 0.05 -1.71 -14.06
N GLN A 49 0.04 -2.30 -12.86
CA GLN A 49 0.48 -1.63 -11.64
C GLN A 49 1.95 -1.20 -11.75
N GLU A 50 2.85 -2.07 -12.23
CA GLU A 50 4.27 -1.75 -12.40
C GLU A 50 4.52 -0.72 -13.51
N ASP A 51 3.79 -0.77 -14.63
CA ASP A 51 3.86 0.25 -15.67
C ASP A 51 3.45 1.64 -15.14
N LEU A 52 2.37 1.68 -14.36
CA LEU A 52 1.90 2.90 -13.69
C LEU A 52 2.90 3.39 -12.64
N HIS A 53 3.52 2.48 -11.87
CA HIS A 53 4.58 2.82 -10.93
C HIS A 53 5.78 3.46 -11.62
N PHE A 54 6.23 2.90 -12.74
CA PHE A 54 7.40 3.36 -13.47
C PHE A 54 7.13 4.68 -14.20
N GLY A 55 6.04 4.75 -14.96
CA GLY A 55 5.64 5.90 -15.76
C GLY A 55 5.06 7.05 -14.92
N LEU A 56 3.74 7.05 -14.74
CA LEU A 56 3.01 8.15 -14.08
C LEU A 56 3.42 8.33 -12.60
N GLY A 57 3.72 7.22 -11.92
CA GLY A 57 4.20 7.18 -10.55
C GLY A 57 5.65 7.67 -10.40
N ARG A 58 6.39 7.85 -11.50
CA ARG A 58 7.82 8.23 -11.52
C ARG A 58 8.65 7.35 -10.59
N LYS A 59 8.67 6.04 -10.86
CA LYS A 59 9.27 5.01 -10.00
C LYS A 59 8.76 5.13 -8.55
N ARG A 60 7.44 5.12 -8.39
CA ARG A 60 6.71 5.23 -7.12
C ARG A 60 6.87 6.53 -6.31
N LYS A 61 7.72 7.47 -6.76
CA LYS A 61 7.96 8.75 -6.08
C LYS A 61 6.70 9.61 -5.98
N LYS A 62 5.85 9.60 -7.01
CA LYS A 62 4.60 10.38 -7.08
C LYS A 62 3.37 9.58 -6.68
N SER A 63 3.31 8.29 -6.99
CA SER A 63 2.19 7.41 -6.64
C SER A 63 2.66 5.97 -6.49
N SER A 64 2.12 5.26 -5.50
CA SER A 64 2.33 3.83 -5.27
C SER A 64 0.96 3.20 -5.07
N ILE A 65 0.72 2.09 -5.74
CA ILE A 65 -0.53 1.36 -5.79
C ILE A 65 -0.31 0.05 -5.02
N GLY A 66 -1.27 -0.33 -4.19
CA GLY A 66 -1.34 -1.64 -3.55
C GLY A 66 -2.59 -2.37 -4.01
N VAL A 67 -2.50 -3.69 -4.19
CA VAL A 67 -3.64 -4.56 -4.52
C VAL A 67 -3.77 -5.57 -3.40
N HIS A 68 -4.95 -5.66 -2.81
CA HIS A 68 -5.20 -6.50 -1.65
C HIS A 68 -6.51 -7.29 -1.81
N ASP A 69 -6.53 -8.49 -1.23
CA ASP A 69 -7.75 -9.26 -1.05
C ASP A 69 -8.66 -8.57 -0.03
N LEU A 70 -9.83 -8.13 -0.50
CA LEU A 70 -10.79 -7.39 0.31
C LEU A 70 -11.27 -8.21 1.52
N ASP A 71 -11.42 -9.52 1.35
CA ASP A 71 -11.99 -10.40 2.37
C ASP A 71 -11.02 -10.65 3.53
N ARG A 72 -9.75 -10.29 3.36
CA ARG A 72 -8.70 -10.38 4.38
C ARG A 72 -8.47 -9.08 5.17
N ILE A 73 -9.19 -8.00 4.84
CA ILE A 73 -9.01 -6.69 5.46
C ILE A 73 -10.17 -6.36 6.41
N SER A 74 -9.84 -5.89 7.61
CA SER A 74 -10.83 -5.37 8.57
C SER A 74 -10.93 -3.84 8.50
N PHE A 75 -12.09 -3.31 8.15
CA PHE A 75 -12.31 -1.85 8.10
C PHE A 75 -12.77 -1.28 9.46
N PRO A 76 -12.53 0.02 9.75
CA PRO A 76 -11.86 1.01 8.91
C PRO A 76 -10.35 0.78 8.82
N LEU A 77 -9.77 1.11 7.66
CA LEU A 77 -8.32 1.23 7.51
C LEU A 77 -7.84 2.53 8.14
N LYS A 78 -6.62 2.56 8.65
CA LYS A 78 -5.94 3.77 9.12
C LYS A 78 -4.68 3.99 8.30
N TYR A 79 -4.58 5.14 7.63
CA TYR A 79 -3.37 5.61 6.99
C TYR A 79 -2.65 6.57 7.94
N THR A 80 -1.50 6.18 8.45
CA THR A 80 -0.77 6.88 9.50
C THR A 80 0.73 6.78 9.29
N THR A 81 1.51 7.38 10.18
CA THR A 81 2.96 7.13 10.25
C THR A 81 3.34 6.28 11.48
N THR A 82 4.45 5.57 11.38
CA THR A 82 5.04 4.77 12.46
C THR A 82 6.58 4.93 12.49
N SER A 83 7.24 4.46 13.55
CA SER A 83 8.71 4.43 13.64
C SER A 83 9.30 3.30 12.78
N ARG A 84 10.59 3.41 12.46
CA ARG A 84 11.28 2.36 11.68
C ARG A 84 11.52 1.05 12.44
N ASP A 85 11.24 1.04 13.74
CA ASP A 85 11.33 -0.15 14.60
C ASP A 85 10.04 -0.98 14.58
N HIS A 86 8.94 -0.42 14.05
CA HIS A 86 7.68 -1.16 13.88
C HIS A 86 7.89 -2.40 13.04
N ARG A 87 7.34 -3.52 13.52
CA ARG A 87 7.54 -4.85 12.93
C ARG A 87 6.23 -5.39 12.37
N PHE A 88 6.34 -6.10 11.25
CA PHE A 88 5.24 -6.85 10.64
C PHE A 88 5.80 -7.92 9.71
N VAL A 89 4.95 -8.83 9.24
CA VAL A 89 5.34 -9.84 8.24
C VAL A 89 5.15 -9.25 6.84
N PRO A 90 6.24 -9.01 6.07
CA PRO A 90 6.13 -8.45 4.72
C PRO A 90 5.60 -9.48 3.71
N LEU A 91 5.22 -8.99 2.54
CA LEU A 91 4.79 -9.83 1.42
C LEU A 91 5.88 -10.87 1.10
N ASN A 92 5.47 -12.11 0.81
CA ASN A 92 6.35 -13.25 0.52
C ASN A 92 7.30 -13.64 1.66
N SER A 93 6.99 -13.27 2.90
CA SER A 93 7.71 -13.71 4.10
C SER A 93 6.78 -14.41 5.07
N THR A 94 7.34 -15.29 5.89
CA THR A 94 6.70 -15.88 7.09
C THR A 94 7.31 -15.33 8.38
N LYS A 95 8.40 -14.56 8.28
CA LYS A 95 9.11 -13.99 9.42
C LYS A 95 8.76 -12.52 9.56
N GLU A 96 8.53 -12.11 10.80
CA GLU A 96 8.34 -10.71 11.15
C GLU A 96 9.67 -9.93 11.03
N SER A 97 9.61 -8.77 10.37
CA SER A 97 10.75 -7.88 10.17
C SER A 97 10.39 -6.45 10.55
N SER A 98 11.36 -5.70 11.07
CA SER A 98 11.20 -4.26 11.25
C SER A 98 11.21 -3.53 9.91
N ILE A 99 10.64 -2.33 9.87
CA ILE A 99 10.75 -1.44 8.70
C ILE A 99 12.22 -1.23 8.31
N SER A 100 13.11 -1.02 9.28
CA SER A 100 14.56 -0.87 9.00
C SER A 100 15.15 -2.10 8.33
N GLU A 101 14.80 -3.30 8.79
CA GLU A 101 15.24 -4.57 8.17
C GLU A 101 14.67 -4.68 6.74
N ILE A 102 13.39 -4.39 6.54
CA ILE A 102 12.74 -4.44 5.22
C ILE A 102 13.43 -3.49 4.23
N LEU A 103 13.71 -2.25 4.65
CA LEU A 103 14.37 -1.25 3.79
C LEU A 103 15.80 -1.64 3.41
N ARG A 104 16.52 -2.36 4.28
CA ARG A 104 17.91 -2.77 4.04
C ARG A 104 18.01 -4.07 3.25
N ASP A 105 17.16 -5.04 3.59
CA ASP A 105 17.38 -6.44 3.24
C ASP A 105 16.52 -6.89 2.05
N SER A 106 15.35 -6.26 1.81
CA SER A 106 14.49 -6.59 0.67
C SER A 106 14.89 -5.86 -0.62
N GLU A 107 14.61 -6.48 -1.77
CA GLU A 107 14.82 -5.88 -3.09
C GLU A 107 14.04 -4.56 -3.24
N VAL A 108 12.74 -4.58 -2.91
CA VAL A 108 11.89 -3.37 -2.94
C VAL A 108 12.38 -2.27 -1.99
N GLY A 109 12.92 -2.66 -0.83
CA GLY A 109 13.53 -1.73 0.13
C GLY A 109 14.75 -1.02 -0.45
N ARG A 110 15.62 -1.75 -1.16
CA ARG A 110 16.81 -1.19 -1.82
C ARG A 110 16.45 -0.28 -2.99
N ASP A 111 15.45 -0.68 -3.78
CA ASP A 111 15.04 0.07 -4.97
C ASP A 111 14.30 1.38 -4.61
N TYR A 112 13.43 1.34 -3.61
CA TYR A 112 12.47 2.42 -3.33
C TYR A 112 12.67 3.10 -1.97
N GLY A 113 13.49 2.55 -1.07
CA GLY A 113 13.70 3.07 0.29
C GLY A 113 14.21 4.51 0.32
N SER A 114 14.98 4.91 -0.68
CA SER A 114 15.48 6.29 -0.84
C SER A 114 14.36 7.33 -0.96
N ILE A 115 13.15 6.94 -1.41
CA ILE A 115 11.98 7.83 -1.51
C ILE A 115 11.54 8.34 -0.14
N LEU A 116 11.71 7.53 0.91
CA LEU A 116 11.36 7.88 2.29
C LEU A 116 12.45 8.73 2.97
N GLY A 117 13.60 8.90 2.32
CA GLY A 117 14.75 9.65 2.84
C GLY A 117 15.20 9.17 4.22
N GLN A 118 15.63 10.11 5.06
CA GLN A 118 16.03 9.87 6.45
C GLN A 118 14.90 10.13 7.46
N SER A 119 13.64 10.12 7.01
CA SER A 119 12.52 10.38 7.92
C SER A 119 12.45 9.32 9.02
N ALA A 120 12.40 9.77 10.28
CA ALA A 120 12.24 8.90 11.45
C ALA A 120 10.85 8.24 11.49
N LYS A 121 9.85 8.89 10.88
CA LYS A 121 8.50 8.37 10.72
C LYS A 121 8.21 8.06 9.27
N VAL A 122 7.61 6.91 9.01
CA VAL A 122 7.27 6.45 7.65
C VAL A 122 5.81 6.04 7.57
N PRO A 123 5.16 6.13 6.39
CA PRO A 123 3.73 5.93 6.29
C PRO A 123 3.38 4.44 6.25
N ILE A 124 2.33 4.03 6.94
CA ILE A 124 1.77 2.67 6.91
C ILE A 124 0.26 2.73 6.77
N ILE A 125 -0.32 1.64 6.28
CA ILE A 125 -1.76 1.40 6.34
C ILE A 125 -1.98 0.22 7.30
N THR A 126 -2.81 0.40 8.31
CA THR A 126 -3.25 -0.68 9.22
C THR A 126 -4.73 -0.94 9.10
N ASP A 127 -5.15 -2.16 9.39
CA ASP A 127 -6.57 -2.52 9.50
C ASP A 127 -7.13 -2.25 10.92
N ALA A 128 -8.43 -2.45 11.10
CA ALA A 128 -9.11 -2.27 12.38
C ALA A 128 -8.68 -3.27 13.47
N LYS A 129 -7.97 -4.34 13.11
CA LYS A 129 -7.36 -5.30 14.04
C LYS A 129 -5.90 -4.93 14.39
N GLY A 130 -5.38 -3.83 13.84
CA GLY A 130 -4.02 -3.35 14.07
C GLY A 130 -2.97 -4.03 13.19
N GLN A 131 -3.36 -4.83 12.20
CA GLN A 131 -2.42 -5.48 11.28
C GLN A 131 -1.92 -4.50 10.24
N THR A 132 -0.61 -4.49 9.97
CA THR A 132 -0.04 -3.73 8.86
C THR A 132 -0.45 -4.35 7.52
N ILE A 133 -1.20 -3.61 6.72
CA ILE A 133 -1.66 -4.01 5.38
C ILE A 133 -0.68 -3.56 4.30
N SER A 134 -0.04 -2.40 4.48
CA SER A 134 0.89 -1.85 3.49
C SER A 134 1.89 -0.88 4.14
N PHE A 135 3.07 -0.77 3.52
CA PHE A 135 4.12 0.18 3.88
C PHE A 135 4.54 1.05 2.67
N PRO A 136 3.71 2.02 2.24
CA PRO A 136 4.02 2.81 1.05
C PRO A 136 5.35 3.60 1.13
N PRO A 137 6.09 3.78 0.03
CA PRO A 137 5.87 3.22 -1.31
C PRO A 137 6.57 1.86 -1.54
N ILE A 138 6.94 1.17 -0.45
CA ILE A 138 7.64 -0.11 -0.46
C ILE A 138 6.64 -1.24 -0.73
#